data_AF-A0A7J8YP69-F1
#
_entry.id   AF-A0A7J8YP69-F1
#
_cell.length_a   1.000
_cell.length_b   1.000
_cell.length_c   1.000
_cell.angle_alpha   90.00
_cell.angle_beta   90.00
_cell.angle_gamma   90.00
#
_symmetry.space_group_name_H-M   'P 1'
#
loop_
_entity.id
_entity.type
_entity.pdbx_description
1 polymer ?
#
loop_
_entity_poly.entity_id
_entity_poly.type
_entity_poly.pdbx_seq_one_letter_code
_entity_poly.pdbx_strand_id
1 'polypeptide(L)'
;MVPRASVFGFGKGTAKGGSPRARVAAYKVCWPPVSGNECFDADILAAFDVAIQDGVDVLSVSLGGDPTAFFNDSVAIGSFHAIKHGIVVVCSAGN
;
A
#
# COMPACT_ATOMS: atom_id res chain seq x y z
N MET A 1 -5.93 -5.76 -19.23
CA MET A 1 -5.00 -4.96 -20.07
C MET A 1 -5.81 -3.87 -20.73
N VAL A 2 -5.26 -2.68 -20.93
CA VAL A 2 -5.96 -1.53 -21.50
C VAL A 2 -5.24 -1.07 -22.77
N PRO A 3 -5.81 -1.30 -23.97
CA PRO A 3 -5.18 -0.90 -25.23
C PRO A 3 -5.29 0.61 -25.45
N ARG A 4 -4.31 1.20 -26.14
CA ARG A 4 -4.23 2.63 -26.48
C ARG A 4 -4.26 3.57 -25.25
N ALA A 5 -3.73 3.12 -24.12
CA ALA A 5 -3.55 3.97 -22.95
C ALA A 5 -2.48 5.03 -23.24
N SER A 6 -2.74 6.28 -22.85
CA SER A 6 -1.82 7.41 -22.96
C SER A 6 -2.28 8.57 -22.08
N VAL A 7 -1.36 9.47 -21.72
CA VAL A 7 -1.66 10.75 -21.04
C VAL A 7 -1.28 11.87 -22.00
N PHE A 8 -2.25 12.64 -22.47
CA PHE A 8 -2.07 13.68 -23.49
C PHE A 8 -1.31 13.21 -24.75
N GLY A 9 -1.41 11.92 -25.10
CA GLY A 9 -0.69 11.31 -26.22
C GLY A 9 0.71 10.76 -25.90
N PHE A 10 1.28 11.06 -24.73
CA PHE A 10 2.55 10.50 -24.28
C PHE A 10 2.36 9.09 -23.69
N GLY A 11 3.41 8.26 -23.81
CA GLY A 11 3.41 6.88 -23.29
C GLY A 11 2.43 5.94 -23.99
N LYS A 12 2.12 6.20 -25.26
CA LYS A 12 1.12 5.44 -26.03
C LYS A 12 1.47 3.95 -26.08
N GLY A 13 0.57 3.10 -25.59
CA GLY A 13 0.77 1.66 -25.61
C GLY A 13 -0.41 0.87 -25.04
N THR A 14 -0.13 -0.36 -24.62
CA THR A 14 -1.09 -1.18 -23.87
C THR A 14 -0.68 -1.22 -22.41
N ALA A 15 -1.49 -0.64 -21.53
CA ALA A 15 -1.22 -0.63 -20.09
C ALA A 15 -1.60 -1.97 -19.44
N LYS A 16 -0.73 -2.46 -18.55
CA LYS A 16 -0.94 -3.65 -17.73
C LYS A 16 -0.11 -3.56 -16.45
N GLY A 17 -0.57 -4.17 -15.37
CA GLY A 17 0.24 -4.39 -14.17
C GLY A 17 1.26 -5.51 -14.33
N GLY A 18 2.12 -5.71 -13.32
CA GLY A 18 3.11 -6.79 -13.29
C GLY A 18 2.50 -8.19 -13.31
N SER A 19 1.37 -8.38 -12.62
CA SER A 19 0.56 -9.61 -12.65
C SER A 19 -0.89 -9.30 -13.07
N PRO A 20 -1.21 -9.31 -14.38
CA PRO A 20 -2.53 -8.89 -14.88
C PRO A 20 -3.72 -9.77 -14.47
N ARG A 21 -3.48 -10.95 -13.88
CA ARG A 21 -4.52 -11.89 -13.41
C ARG A 21 -4.63 -11.96 -11.89
N ALA A 22 -3.82 -11.21 -11.15
CA ALA A 22 -3.93 -11.12 -9.70
C ALA A 22 -5.27 -10.49 -9.32
N ARG A 23 -5.82 -10.92 -8.18
CA ARG A 23 -6.96 -10.25 -7.55
C ARG A 23 -6.44 -9.08 -6.73
N VAL A 24 -7.22 -8.01 -6.64
CA VAL A 24 -6.85 -6.79 -5.92
C VAL A 24 -7.91 -6.52 -4.87
N ALA A 25 -7.48 -6.44 -3.61
CA ALA A 25 -8.23 -5.85 -2.50
C ALA A 25 -7.62 -4.47 -2.19
N ALA A 26 -8.46 -3.46 -2.01
CA ALA A 26 -8.02 -2.09 -1.77
C ALA A 26 -8.43 -1.64 -0.36
N TYR A 27 -7.44 -1.33 0.47
CA TYR A 27 -7.64 -0.81 1.82
C TYR A 27 -7.25 0.67 1.83
N LYS A 28 -8.25 1.56 1.86
CA LYS A 28 -8.03 3.00 1.78
C LYS A 28 -7.71 3.56 3.17
N VAL A 29 -6.46 3.99 3.36
CA VAL A 29 -5.97 4.56 4.63
C VAL A 29 -5.62 6.04 4.55
N CYS A 30 -5.49 6.58 3.34
CA CYS A 30 -5.18 7.97 3.10
C CYS A 30 -6.41 8.75 2.62
N TRP A 31 -6.56 9.96 3.14
CA TRP A 31 -7.68 10.86 2.94
C TRP A 31 -7.19 12.25 2.56
N PRO A 32 -8.08 13.13 2.07
CA PRO A 32 -7.73 14.54 1.91
C PRO A 32 -7.12 15.11 3.21
N PRO A 33 -6.07 15.93 3.12
CA PRO A 33 -5.31 16.32 4.29
C PRO A 33 -6.17 17.04 5.34
N VAL A 34 -6.07 16.59 6.58
CA VAL A 34 -6.63 17.23 7.77
C VAL A 34 -5.47 17.65 8.65
N SER A 35 -5.30 18.96 8.83
CA SER A 35 -4.20 19.53 9.63
C SER A 35 -2.80 19.08 9.16
N GLY A 36 -2.63 18.90 7.84
CA GLY A 36 -1.36 18.50 7.22
C GLY A 36 -1.10 16.99 7.18
N ASN A 37 -1.98 16.16 7.75
CA ASN A 37 -1.88 14.71 7.71
C ASN A 37 -2.91 14.10 6.78
N GLU A 38 -2.48 13.15 5.95
CA GLU A 38 -3.33 12.45 4.97
C GLU A 38 -3.61 11.01 5.38
N CYS A 39 -2.65 10.32 6.00
CA CYS A 39 -2.74 8.91 6.38
C CYS A 39 -2.45 8.79 7.88
N PHE A 40 -3.45 8.44 8.69
CA PHE A 40 -3.28 8.31 10.13
C PHE A 40 -2.80 6.91 10.50
N ASP A 41 -1.93 6.79 11.51
CA ASP A 41 -1.41 5.51 11.99
C ASP A 41 -2.51 4.51 12.37
N ALA A 42 -3.62 5.01 12.93
CA ALA A 42 -4.77 4.18 13.28
C ALA A 42 -5.42 3.54 12.04
N ASP A 43 -5.57 4.29 10.95
CA ASP A 43 -6.13 3.77 9.69
C ASP A 43 -5.18 2.76 9.04
N ILE A 44 -3.86 3.03 9.09
CA ILE A 44 -2.82 2.13 8.58
C ILE A 44 -2.87 0.79 9.33
N LEU A 45 -2.85 0.81 10.66
CA LEU A 45 -2.89 -0.40 11.48
C LEU A 45 -4.19 -1.18 11.29
N ALA A 46 -5.34 -0.49 11.22
CA ALA A 46 -6.63 -1.13 10.95
C ALA A 46 -6.64 -1.84 9.58
N ALA A 47 -6.06 -1.22 8.54
CA ALA A 47 -5.95 -1.85 7.23
C ALA A 47 -5.03 -3.08 7.22
N PHE A 48 -3.91 -3.05 7.95
CA PHE A 48 -3.06 -4.22 8.11
C PHE A 48 -3.81 -5.37 8.78
N ASP A 49 -4.55 -5.11 9.86
CA ASP A 49 -5.30 -6.13 10.59
C ASP A 49 -6.36 -6.80 9.69
N VAL A 50 -7.15 -5.99 8.98
CA VAL A 50 -8.17 -6.51 8.05
C VAL A 50 -7.53 -7.25 6.87
N ALA A 51 -6.41 -6.74 6.31
CA ALA A 51 -5.73 -7.41 5.21
C ALA A 51 -5.15 -8.78 5.62
N ILE A 52 -4.62 -8.88 6.84
CA ILE A 52 -4.15 -10.16 7.41
C ILE A 52 -5.34 -11.11 7.59
N GLN A 53 -6.46 -10.62 8.14
CA GLN A 53 -7.67 -11.41 8.32
C GLN A 53 -8.25 -11.91 6.99
N ASP A 54 -8.22 -11.08 5.95
CA ASP A 54 -8.68 -11.42 4.60
C ASP A 54 -7.75 -12.43 3.89
N GLY A 55 -6.54 -12.66 4.43
CA GLY A 55 -5.60 -13.64 3.91
C GLY A 55 -4.98 -13.24 2.57
N VAL A 56 -4.62 -11.96 2.41
CA VAL A 56 -3.93 -11.50 1.19
C VAL A 56 -2.53 -12.13 1.05
N ASP A 57 -2.07 -12.34 -0.18
CA ASP A 57 -0.76 -12.97 -0.41
C ASP A 57 0.42 -11.98 -0.29
N VAL A 58 0.20 -10.72 -0.71
CA VAL A 58 1.20 -9.64 -0.74
C VAL A 58 0.53 -8.30 -0.46
N LEU A 59 1.18 -7.45 0.31
CA LEU A 59 0.79 -6.05 0.54
C LEU A 59 1.72 -5.09 -0.20
N SER A 60 1.13 -4.18 -0.98
CA SER A 60 1.83 -3.06 -1.62
C SER A 60 1.48 -1.77 -0.90
N VAL A 61 2.45 -1.19 -0.20
CA VAL A 61 2.22 -0.11 0.77
C VAL A 61 3.07 1.10 0.38
N SER A 62 2.50 1.96 -0.46
CA SER A 62 3.16 3.17 -0.95
C SER A 62 2.90 4.37 -0.03
N LEU A 63 3.32 4.24 1.22
CA LEU A 63 3.23 5.27 2.26
C LEU A 63 4.47 5.20 3.18
N GLY A 64 4.69 6.26 3.95
CA GLY A 64 5.81 6.38 4.87
C GLY A 64 5.77 7.72 5.59
N GLY A 65 6.55 7.85 6.66
CA GLY A 65 6.67 9.08 7.45
C GLY A 65 8.13 9.33 7.83
N ASP A 66 8.33 10.28 8.75
CA ASP A 66 9.66 10.54 9.29
C ASP A 66 10.23 9.30 10.00
N PRO A 67 11.55 9.05 9.91
CA PRO A 67 12.18 7.92 10.58
C PRO A 67 11.92 7.96 12.09
N THR A 68 11.35 6.89 12.62
CA THR A 68 11.09 6.71 14.05
C THR A 68 11.51 5.30 14.49
N ALA A 69 11.50 5.03 15.80
CA ALA A 69 11.78 3.70 16.31
C ALA A 69 10.69 2.71 15.83
N PHE A 70 11.05 1.46 15.54
CA PHE A 70 10.11 0.48 14.98
C PHE A 70 8.81 0.29 15.78
N PHE A 71 8.87 0.43 17.11
CA PHE A 71 7.69 0.31 17.99
C PHE A 71 6.77 1.54 17.97
N ASN A 72 7.17 2.62 17.30
CA ASN A 72 6.40 3.85 17.10
C ASN A 72 6.07 4.08 15.61
N ASP A 73 6.37 3.12 14.73
CA ASP A 73 6.11 3.20 13.30
C ASP A 73 4.96 2.23 12.96
N SER A 74 3.81 2.77 12.54
CA SER A 74 2.63 1.97 12.20
C SER A 74 2.87 1.00 11.03
N VAL A 75 3.70 1.38 10.06
CA VAL A 75 4.09 0.54 8.91
C VAL A 75 4.98 -0.59 9.38
N ALA A 76 5.95 -0.32 10.26
CA ALA A 76 6.85 -1.35 10.79
C ALA A 76 6.08 -2.36 11.65
N ILE A 77 5.20 -1.89 12.54
CA ILE A 77 4.34 -2.75 13.37
C ILE A 77 3.44 -3.60 12.48
N GLY A 78 2.67 -2.98 11.58
CA GLY A 78 1.76 -3.70 10.68
C GLY A 78 2.50 -4.71 9.81
N SER A 79 3.67 -4.34 9.28
CA SER A 79 4.50 -5.22 8.45
C SER A 79 5.05 -6.41 9.24
N PHE A 80 5.48 -6.20 10.48
CA PHE A 80 5.95 -7.30 11.34
C PHE A 80 4.84 -8.33 11.57
N HIS A 81 3.61 -7.87 11.84
CA HIS A 81 2.45 -8.75 11.99
C HIS A 81 2.11 -9.46 10.67
N ALA A 82 2.10 -8.77 9.53
CA ALA A 82 1.84 -9.38 8.23
C ALA A 82 2.86 -10.48 7.88
N ILE A 83 4.16 -10.22 8.10
CA ILE A 83 5.23 -11.19 7.85
C ILE A 83 5.10 -12.43 8.75
N LYS A 84 4.69 -12.25 10.02
CA LYS A 84 4.41 -13.38 10.93
C LYS A 84 3.28 -14.29 10.41
N HIS A 85 2.38 -13.75 9.59
CA HIS A 85 1.31 -14.49 8.91
C HIS A 85 1.68 -14.94 7.48
N GLY A 86 2.95 -14.82 7.07
CA GLY A 86 3.44 -15.25 5.76
C GLY A 86 3.14 -14.28 4.62
N ILE A 87 2.72 -13.05 4.92
CA ILE A 87 2.36 -12.02 3.94
C ILE A 87 3.55 -11.10 3.73
N VAL A 88 4.07 -11.05 2.49
CA VAL A 88 5.18 -10.15 2.14
C VAL A 88 4.66 -8.73 2.00
N VAL A 89 5.38 -7.77 2.57
CA VAL A 89 5.07 -6.33 2.46
C VAL A 89 6.14 -5.63 1.63
N VAL A 90 5.69 -4.88 0.62
CA VAL A 90 6.54 -4.07 -0.25
C VAL A 90 6.22 -2.60 -0.01
N CYS A 91 7.18 -1.86 0.56
CA CYS A 91 7.05 -0.43 0.88
C CYS A 91 7.94 0.44 -0.01
N SER A 92 7.54 1.70 -0.21
CA SER A 92 8.41 2.73 -0.79
C SER A 92 9.53 3.14 0.17
N ALA A 93 10.68 3.53 -0.36
CA ALA A 93 11.81 4.02 0.44
C ALA A 93 11.72 5.52 0.82
N GLY A 94 10.74 6.25 0.25
CA GLY A 94 10.70 7.73 0.26
C GLY A 94 11.27 8.33 -1.04
N ASN A 95 10.94 9.60 -1.31
CA ASN A 95 11.43 10.37 -2.47
C ASN A 95 12.01 11.71 -2.01
#